data_AF-A0A416D080-F1
#
_entry.id   AF-A0A416D080-F1
#
_cell.length_a   1.000
_cell.length_b   1.000
_cell.length_c   1.000
_cell.angle_alpha   90.00
_cell.angle_beta   90.00
_cell.angle_gamma   90.00
#
_symmetry.space_group_name_H-M   'P 1'
#
loop_
_entity.id
_entity.type
_entity.pdbx_description
1 polymer ?
#
loop_
_entity_poly.entity_id
_entity_poly.type
_entity_poly.pdbx_seq_one_letter_code
_entity_poly.pdbx_strand_id
1 'polypeptide(L)'
;MYQRRCRKCGSHSLFTEQHGNNTGLYCSDCGAWQTWLGKDELHAFDHSQNERKNQSEYVSSGSEIEAIHKINDYYGQEVQERQTIEEMSELTKALNKLWRFDKNVLHNKKSKEELLANVYEELADVSICLQYLIEIYGCKEEVKKIRLEKFERELQRIQRNAE
;
A
#
# COMPACT_ATOMS: atom_id res chain seq x y z
N MET A 1 -1.72 -24.23 -23.39
CA MET A 1 -0.68 -23.55 -22.57
C MET A 1 -0.41 -22.25 -23.27
N TYR A 2 -0.81 -21.12 -22.67
CA TYR A 2 -0.83 -19.84 -23.36
C TYR A 2 0.59 -19.28 -23.58
N GLN A 3 0.72 -18.40 -24.57
CA GLN A 3 1.97 -17.73 -24.92
C GLN A 3 2.41 -16.76 -23.80
N ARG A 4 3.59 -16.97 -23.20
CA ARG A 4 4.08 -16.17 -22.05
C ARG A 4 4.81 -14.85 -22.40
N ARG A 5 4.96 -14.54 -23.69
CA ARG A 5 5.62 -13.31 -24.18
C ARG A 5 5.01 -12.84 -25.49
N CYS A 6 4.96 -11.53 -25.70
CA CYS A 6 4.48 -10.92 -26.92
C CYS A 6 5.29 -11.37 -28.13
N ARG A 7 4.60 -11.76 -29.21
CA ARG A 7 5.26 -12.15 -30.48
C ARG A 7 5.83 -10.98 -31.26
N LYS A 8 5.37 -9.76 -30.98
CA LYS A 8 5.78 -8.53 -31.69
C LYS A 8 7.03 -7.91 -31.07
N CYS A 9 6.99 -7.61 -29.77
CA CYS A 9 8.09 -6.90 -29.09
C CYS A 9 8.87 -7.78 -28.10
N GLY A 10 8.47 -9.03 -27.87
CA GLY A 10 9.12 -9.91 -26.90
C GLY A 10 8.77 -9.65 -25.43
N SER A 11 7.97 -8.62 -25.13
CA SER A 11 7.60 -8.28 -23.76
C SER A 11 6.87 -9.41 -23.02
N HIS A 12 7.15 -9.54 -21.73
CA HIS A 12 6.42 -10.42 -20.80
C HIS A 12 5.17 -9.76 -20.19
N SER A 13 4.97 -8.46 -20.46
CA SER A 13 3.83 -7.68 -19.99
C SER A 13 2.64 -7.94 -20.90
N LEU A 14 1.74 -8.80 -20.43
CA LEU A 14 0.51 -9.19 -21.11
C LEU A 14 -0.69 -8.95 -20.19
N PHE A 15 -1.86 -8.70 -20.77
CA PHE A 15 -3.12 -8.50 -20.06
C PHE A 15 -4.29 -9.09 -20.85
N THR A 16 -5.43 -9.28 -20.19
CA THR A 16 -6.64 -9.85 -20.81
C THR A 16 -7.78 -8.84 -20.88
N GLU A 17 -8.51 -8.83 -21.98
CA GLU A 17 -9.74 -8.05 -22.16
C GLU A 17 -10.89 -8.93 -22.68
N GLN A 18 -12.11 -8.65 -22.22
CA GLN A 18 -13.32 -9.31 -22.69
C GLN A 18 -13.94 -8.57 -23.88
N HIS A 19 -14.27 -9.32 -24.92
CA HIS A 19 -15.07 -8.86 -26.06
C HIS A 19 -16.22 -9.84 -26.31
N GLY A 20 -17.41 -9.46 -25.86
CA GLY A 20 -18.57 -10.35 -25.87
C GLY A 20 -18.32 -11.58 -24.99
N ASN A 21 -18.48 -12.77 -25.57
CA ASN A 21 -18.29 -14.04 -24.85
C ASN A 21 -16.82 -14.53 -24.85
N ASN A 22 -15.91 -13.82 -25.52
CA ASN A 22 -14.52 -14.23 -25.68
C ASN A 22 -13.58 -13.34 -24.85
N THR A 23 -12.50 -13.92 -24.33
CA THR A 23 -11.44 -13.18 -23.63
C THR A 23 -10.14 -13.24 -24.43
N GLY A 24 -9.62 -12.07 -24.82
CA GLY A 24 -8.40 -11.93 -25.62
C GLY A 24 -7.19 -11.62 -24.77
N LEU A 25 -6.03 -12.11 -25.18
CA LEU A 25 -4.72 -11.81 -24.58
C LEU A 25 -4.00 -10.74 -25.43
N TYR A 26 -3.53 -9.69 -24.77
CA TYR A 26 -2.90 -8.53 -25.39
C TYR A 26 -1.56 -8.20 -24.73
N CYS A 27 -0.69 -7.48 -25.42
CA CYS A 27 0.57 -6.99 -24.87
C CYS A 27 0.43 -5.55 -24.37
N SER A 28 0.81 -5.30 -23.11
CA SER A 28 0.73 -3.97 -22.49
C SER A 28 1.69 -2.97 -23.13
N ASP A 29 2.88 -3.42 -23.56
CA ASP A 29 3.92 -2.49 -24.03
C ASP A 29 3.73 -2.06 -25.49
N CYS A 30 3.13 -2.89 -26.33
CA CYS A 30 2.99 -2.59 -27.76
C CYS A 30 1.56 -2.72 -28.30
N GLY A 31 0.59 -3.01 -27.44
CA GLY A 31 -0.84 -3.13 -27.76
C GLY A 31 -1.21 -4.31 -28.65
N ALA A 32 -0.26 -5.18 -29.01
CA ALA A 32 -0.52 -6.25 -29.98
C ALA A 32 -1.43 -7.33 -29.38
N TRP A 33 -2.49 -7.69 -30.11
CA TRP A 33 -3.28 -8.89 -29.86
C TRP A 33 -2.43 -10.15 -30.05
N GLN A 34 -2.56 -11.11 -29.14
CA GLN A 34 -1.78 -12.36 -29.16
C GLN A 34 -2.64 -13.58 -29.52
N THR A 35 -3.74 -13.80 -28.80
CA THR A 35 -4.65 -14.95 -29.00
C THR A 35 -5.95 -14.78 -28.21
N TRP A 36 -6.98 -15.56 -28.54
CA TRP A 36 -8.11 -15.82 -27.65
C TRP A 36 -7.72 -16.87 -26.60
N LEU A 37 -8.21 -16.72 -25.38
CA LEU A 37 -8.00 -17.67 -24.27
C LEU A 37 -9.28 -18.45 -23.98
N GLY A 38 -9.14 -19.78 -23.87
CA GLY A 38 -10.17 -20.63 -23.29
C GLY A 38 -10.25 -20.48 -21.77
N LYS A 39 -11.27 -21.07 -21.13
CA LYS A 39 -11.52 -20.98 -19.68
C LYS A 39 -10.31 -21.41 -18.83
N ASP A 40 -9.70 -22.56 -19.15
CA ASP A 40 -8.55 -23.09 -18.41
C ASP A 40 -7.29 -22.24 -18.62
N GLU A 41 -7.12 -21.68 -19.82
CA GLU A 41 -5.97 -20.83 -20.14
C GLU A 41 -6.08 -19.46 -19.49
N LEU A 42 -7.30 -18.89 -19.42
CA LEU A 42 -7.58 -17.67 -18.67
C LEU A 42 -7.29 -17.89 -17.19
N HIS A 43 -7.78 -19.00 -16.61
CA HIS A 43 -7.51 -19.32 -15.20
C HIS A 43 -6.02 -19.48 -14.90
N ALA A 44 -5.28 -20.18 -15.77
CA ALA A 44 -3.84 -20.32 -15.64
C ALA A 44 -3.09 -18.99 -15.81
N PHE A 45 -3.61 -18.08 -16.65
CA PHE A 45 -3.07 -16.73 -16.80
C PHE A 45 -3.28 -15.92 -15.52
N ASP A 46 -4.51 -15.86 -15.02
CA ASP A 46 -4.86 -15.11 -13.80
C ASP A 46 -4.06 -15.59 -12.59
N HIS A 47 -3.92 -16.91 -12.41
CA HIS A 47 -3.10 -17.48 -11.35
C HIS A 47 -1.64 -16.98 -11.45
N SER A 48 -1.06 -17.01 -12.64
CA SER A 48 0.32 -16.56 -12.83
C SER A 48 0.52 -15.05 -12.65
N GLN A 49 -0.52 -14.24 -12.91
CA GLN A 49 -0.48 -12.80 -12.64
C GLN A 49 -0.55 -12.54 -11.13
N ASN A 50 -1.43 -13.26 -10.43
CA ASN A 50 -1.53 -13.19 -8.97
C ASN A 50 -0.23 -13.67 -8.29
N GLU A 51 0.37 -14.76 -8.73
CA GLU A 51 1.67 -15.23 -8.21
C GLU A 51 2.77 -14.18 -8.42
N ARG A 52 2.86 -13.60 -9.63
CA ARG A 52 3.83 -12.54 -9.91
C ARG A 52 3.59 -11.31 -9.03
N LYS A 53 2.33 -10.93 -8.84
CA LYS A 53 1.96 -9.82 -7.96
C LYS A 53 2.36 -10.11 -6.52
N ASN A 54 1.96 -11.25 -5.98
CA ASN A 54 2.34 -11.70 -4.63
C ASN A 54 3.86 -11.77 -4.45
N GLN A 55 4.60 -12.23 -5.46
CA GLN A 55 6.05 -12.32 -5.40
C GLN A 55 6.72 -10.94 -5.49
N SER A 56 6.21 -10.03 -6.31
CA SER A 56 6.67 -8.63 -6.33
C SER A 56 6.39 -7.91 -5.01
N GLU A 57 5.24 -8.17 -4.39
CA GLU A 57 4.83 -7.61 -3.10
C GLU A 57 5.68 -8.18 -1.94
N TYR A 58 6.02 -9.48 -2.00
CA TYR A 58 6.94 -10.13 -1.07
C TYR A 58 8.38 -9.59 -1.20
N VAL A 59 8.89 -9.40 -2.42
CA VAL A 59 10.24 -8.84 -2.64
C VAL A 59 10.31 -7.37 -2.19
N SER A 60 9.28 -6.58 -2.49
CA SER A 60 9.20 -5.18 -2.06
C SER A 60 9.21 -5.08 -0.52
N SER A 61 8.36 -5.85 0.16
CA SER A 61 8.30 -5.87 1.63
C SER A 61 9.56 -6.44 2.28
N GLY A 62 10.23 -7.42 1.67
CA GLY A 62 11.51 -7.94 2.15
C GLY A 62 12.62 -6.89 2.14
N SER A 63 12.74 -6.12 1.04
CA SER A 63 13.75 -5.07 0.91
C SER A 63 13.55 -3.90 1.89
N GLU A 64 12.29 -3.58 2.18
CA GLU A 64 11.91 -2.54 3.14
C GLU A 64 12.22 -2.98 4.57
N ILE A 65 11.91 -4.23 4.93
CA ILE A 65 12.22 -4.81 6.25
C ILE A 65 13.74 -4.87 6.49
N GLU A 66 14.52 -5.27 5.50
CA GLU A 66 15.99 -5.27 5.60
C GLU A 66 16.55 -3.86 5.83
N ALA A 67 16.00 -2.85 5.14
CA ALA A 67 16.37 -1.45 5.36
C ALA A 67 16.00 -0.98 6.77
N ILE A 68 14.78 -1.31 7.23
CA ILE A 68 14.30 -1.02 8.59
C ILE A 68 15.25 -1.61 9.64
N HIS A 69 15.60 -2.89 9.53
CA HIS A 69 16.50 -3.56 10.48
C HIS A 69 17.87 -2.90 10.52
N LYS A 70 18.45 -2.60 9.35
CA LYS A 70 19.74 -1.92 9.26
C LYS A 70 19.73 -0.52 9.91
N ILE A 71 18.64 0.23 9.74
CA ILE A 71 18.46 1.55 10.34
C ILE A 71 18.32 1.44 11.85
N ASN A 72 17.50 0.50 12.32
CA ASN A 72 17.29 0.25 13.74
C ASN A 72 18.58 -0.18 14.46
N ASP A 73 19.35 -1.07 13.84
CA ASP A 73 20.64 -1.53 14.37
C ASP A 73 21.66 -0.39 14.51
N TYR A 74 21.58 0.63 13.63
CA TYR A 74 22.49 1.77 13.65
C TYR A 74 22.13 2.81 14.72
N TYR A 75 20.85 3.18 14.83
CA TYR A 75 20.41 4.27 15.72
C TYR A 75 20.00 3.81 17.13
N GLY A 76 19.54 2.57 17.28
CA GLY A 76 19.09 2.02 18.55
C GLY A 76 17.71 2.54 19.02
N GLN A 77 17.21 1.95 20.10
CA GLN A 77 15.82 2.11 20.56
C GLN A 77 15.44 3.55 20.96
N GLU A 78 16.22 4.21 21.82
CA GLU A 78 15.87 5.54 22.35
C GLU A 78 15.73 6.58 21.23
N VAL A 79 16.61 6.53 20.23
CA VAL A 79 16.58 7.45 19.08
C VAL A 79 15.30 7.25 18.28
N GLN A 80 14.90 6.00 18.03
CA GLN A 80 13.69 5.69 17.26
C GLN A 80 12.41 6.06 18.00
N GLU A 81 12.37 5.85 19.32
CA GLU A 81 11.26 6.31 20.18
C GLU A 81 11.10 7.83 20.10
N ARG A 82 12.20 8.57 20.22
CA ARG A 82 12.20 10.04 20.13
C ARG A 82 11.81 10.54 18.74
N GLN A 83 12.29 9.88 17.68
CA GLN A 83 11.90 10.21 16.31
C GLN A 83 10.39 10.03 16.14
N THR A 84 9.84 8.90 16.60
CA THR A 84 8.40 8.64 16.52
C THR A 84 7.59 9.73 17.22
N ILE A 85 8.04 10.21 18.38
CA ILE A 85 7.39 11.31 19.09
C ILE A 85 7.37 12.59 18.26
N GLU A 86 8.48 12.94 17.60
CA GLU A 86 8.56 14.12 16.74
C GLU A 86 7.64 13.99 15.52
N GLU A 87 7.65 12.86 14.82
CA GLU A 87 6.80 12.67 13.63
C GLU A 87 5.31 12.70 13.97
N MET A 88 4.92 12.11 15.11
CA MET A 88 3.54 12.21 15.59
C MET A 88 3.13 13.66 15.91
N SER A 89 4.08 14.48 16.36
CA SER A 89 3.89 15.92 16.61
C SER A 89 3.71 16.67 15.29
N GLU A 90 4.53 16.40 14.27
CA GLU A 90 4.41 17.03 12.95
C GLU A 90 3.11 16.64 12.23
N LEU A 91 2.71 15.36 12.26
CA LEU A 91 1.40 14.92 11.77
C LEU A 91 0.26 15.66 12.46
N THR A 92 0.34 15.82 13.77
CA THR A 92 -0.64 16.60 14.55
C THR A 92 -0.69 18.05 14.07
N LYS A 93 0.47 18.68 13.83
CA LYS A 93 0.55 20.06 13.30
C LYS A 93 -0.02 20.15 11.88
N ALA A 94 0.26 19.19 11.00
CA ALA A 94 -0.25 19.14 9.63
C ALA A 94 -1.78 19.01 9.58
N LEU A 95 -2.34 18.06 10.34
CA LEU A 95 -3.79 17.88 10.46
C LEU A 95 -4.49 19.14 10.99
N ASN A 96 -3.90 19.81 11.99
CA ASN A 96 -4.42 21.07 12.50
C ASN A 96 -4.43 22.19 11.46
N LYS A 97 -3.40 22.27 10.61
CA LYS A 97 -3.36 23.26 9.52
C LYS A 97 -4.48 22.99 8.50
N LEU A 98 -4.70 21.73 8.11
CA LEU A 98 -5.80 21.34 7.22
C LEU A 98 -7.17 21.65 7.84
N TRP A 99 -7.37 21.32 9.12
CA TRP A 99 -8.61 21.64 9.82
C TRP A 99 -8.88 23.15 9.86
N ARG A 100 -7.86 23.98 10.16
CA ARG A 100 -7.98 25.45 10.15
C ARG A 100 -8.31 25.98 8.77
N PHE A 101 -7.78 25.36 7.71
CA PHE A 101 -8.14 25.69 6.33
C PHE A 101 -9.62 25.43 6.06
N ASP A 102 -10.11 24.23 6.40
CA ASP A 102 -11.52 23.86 6.20
C ASP A 102 -12.50 24.71 7.04
N LYS A 103 -12.03 25.29 8.15
CA LYS A 103 -12.78 26.25 8.98
C LYS A 103 -12.62 27.71 8.56
N ASN A 104 -11.85 27.99 7.50
CA ASN A 104 -11.56 29.33 7.01
C ASN A 104 -10.94 30.26 8.07
N VAL A 105 -10.14 29.70 8.99
CA VAL A 105 -9.41 30.41 10.06
C VAL A 105 -7.89 30.25 9.95
N LEU A 106 -7.41 29.70 8.84
CA LEU A 106 -5.99 29.58 8.56
C LEU A 106 -5.45 30.90 8.00
N HIS A 107 -4.42 31.45 8.64
CA HIS A 107 -3.80 32.71 8.23
C HIS A 107 -2.67 32.54 7.20
N ASN A 108 -2.35 31.32 6.78
CA ASN A 108 -1.32 31.07 5.77
C ASN A 108 -1.89 31.17 4.35
N LYS A 109 -1.02 31.25 3.33
CA LYS A 109 -1.40 31.31 1.91
C LYS A 109 -1.37 29.94 1.20
N LYS A 110 -1.24 28.83 1.94
CA LYS A 110 -1.14 27.50 1.33
C LYS A 110 -2.47 27.09 0.71
N SER A 111 -2.41 26.43 -0.44
CA SER A 111 -3.57 25.80 -1.04
C SER A 111 -3.99 24.54 -0.26
N LYS A 112 -5.19 24.03 -0.52
CA LYS A 112 -5.65 22.77 0.10
C LYS A 112 -4.76 21.60 -0.31
N GLU A 113 -4.32 21.58 -1.56
CA GLU A 113 -3.46 20.54 -2.13
C GLU A 113 -2.10 20.52 -1.43
N GLU A 114 -1.50 21.68 -1.18
CA GLU A 114 -0.24 21.77 -0.43
C GLU A 114 -0.41 21.29 1.02
N LEU A 115 -1.54 21.59 1.67
CA LEU A 115 -1.82 21.13 3.03
C LEU A 115 -2.04 19.61 3.08
N LEU A 116 -2.72 19.05 2.08
CA LEU A 116 -2.89 17.59 1.95
C LEU A 116 -1.57 16.89 1.68
N ALA A 117 -0.71 17.45 0.81
CA ALA A 117 0.61 16.91 0.53
C ALA A 117 1.44 16.82 1.83
N ASN A 118 1.44 17.89 2.64
CA ASN A 118 2.03 17.88 3.97
C ASN A 118 1.45 16.75 4.84
N VAL A 119 0.12 16.60 4.93
CA VAL A 119 -0.48 15.51 5.72
C VAL A 119 -0.05 14.11 5.22
N TYR A 120 0.10 13.92 3.91
CA TYR A 120 0.53 12.63 3.35
C TYR A 120 1.98 12.29 3.70
N GLU A 121 2.86 13.28 3.67
CA GLU A 121 4.27 13.14 4.10
C GLU A 121 4.35 12.72 5.57
N GLU A 122 3.70 13.48 6.46
CA GLU A 122 3.73 13.16 7.90
C GLU A 122 3.05 11.82 8.23
N LEU A 123 2.03 11.41 7.46
CA LEU A 123 1.43 10.08 7.59
C LEU A 123 2.40 8.97 7.22
N ALA A 124 3.22 9.17 6.18
CA ALA A 124 4.24 8.22 5.78
C ALA A 124 5.33 8.13 6.85
N ASP A 125 5.82 9.27 7.35
CA ASP A 125 6.88 9.33 8.37
C ASP A 125 6.44 8.67 9.68
N VAL A 126 5.23 8.95 10.16
CA VAL A 126 4.65 8.26 11.33
C VAL A 126 4.48 6.77 11.08
N SER A 127 4.03 6.36 9.89
CA SER A 127 3.85 4.94 9.57
C SER A 127 5.18 4.17 9.62
N ILE A 128 6.25 4.76 9.08
CA ILE A 128 7.60 4.20 9.12
C ILE A 128 8.11 4.11 10.55
N CYS A 129 7.97 5.18 11.35
CA CYS A 129 8.40 5.20 12.74
C CYS A 129 7.67 4.14 13.59
N LEU A 130 6.35 3.98 13.40
CA LEU A 130 5.60 2.92 14.07
C LEU A 130 6.09 1.53 13.66
N GLN A 131 6.46 1.32 12.39
CA GLN A 131 7.04 0.08 11.93
C GLN A 131 8.40 -0.20 12.60
N TYR A 132 9.25 0.83 12.73
CA TYR A 132 10.51 0.72 13.47
C TYR A 132 10.28 0.26 14.92
N LEU A 133 9.33 0.88 15.64
CA LEU A 133 9.02 0.48 17.01
C LEU A 133 8.45 -0.95 17.09
N ILE A 134 7.57 -1.33 16.17
CA ILE A 134 7.01 -2.69 16.14
C ILE A 134 8.11 -3.74 16.02
N GLU A 135 9.13 -3.49 15.18
CA GLU A 135 10.27 -4.38 15.03
C GLU A 135 11.18 -4.35 16.26
N ILE A 136 11.51 -3.17 16.80
CA ILE A 136 12.36 -3.02 18.01
C ILE A 136 11.76 -3.73 19.22
N TYR A 137 10.45 -3.60 19.44
CA TYR A 137 9.77 -4.27 20.54
C TYR A 137 9.38 -5.72 20.23
N GLY A 138 9.59 -6.19 19.00
CA GLY A 138 9.23 -7.55 18.56
C GLY A 138 7.73 -7.85 18.70
N CYS A 139 6.85 -6.84 18.56
CA CYS A 139 5.44 -6.93 18.95
C CYS A 139 4.46 -7.03 17.77
N LYS A 140 4.96 -7.31 16.56
CA LYS A 140 4.20 -7.33 15.30
C LYS A 140 2.91 -8.14 15.36
N GLU A 141 3.01 -9.40 15.80
CA GLU A 141 1.84 -10.29 15.85
C GLU A 141 0.82 -9.87 16.91
N GLU A 142 1.28 -9.38 18.06
CA GLU A 142 0.38 -8.92 19.13
C GLU A 142 -0.36 -7.63 18.73
N VAL A 143 0.35 -6.66 18.12
CA VAL A 143 -0.28 -5.45 17.59
C VAL A 143 -1.30 -5.79 16.51
N LYS A 144 -0.98 -6.73 15.61
CA LYS A 144 -1.90 -7.19 14.57
C LYS A 144 -3.17 -7.81 15.16
N LYS A 145 -3.03 -8.67 16.17
CA LYS A 145 -4.17 -9.28 16.89
C LYS A 145 -5.05 -8.21 17.54
N ILE A 146 -4.48 -7.28 18.31
CA ILE A 146 -5.21 -6.19 18.98
C ILE A 146 -5.95 -5.32 17.96
N ARG A 147 -5.35 -5.04 16.79
CA ARG A 147 -6.00 -4.27 15.71
C ARG A 147 -7.24 -4.97 15.17
N LEU A 148 -7.16 -6.28 14.88
CA LEU A 148 -8.29 -7.05 14.37
C LEU A 148 -9.45 -7.06 15.37
N GLU A 149 -9.17 -7.32 16.64
CA GLU A 149 -10.18 -7.27 17.71
C GLU A 149 -10.84 -5.89 17.84
N LYS A 150 -10.07 -4.80 17.65
CA LYS A 150 -10.63 -3.42 17.62
C LYS A 150 -11.55 -3.20 16.42
N PHE A 151 -11.18 -3.67 15.23
CA PHE A 151 -12.02 -3.52 14.04
C PHE A 151 -13.32 -4.31 14.15
N GLU A 152 -13.25 -5.56 14.62
CA GLU A 152 -14.44 -6.40 14.82
C GLU A 152 -15.45 -5.74 15.78
N ARG A 153 -14.96 -5.18 16.90
CA ARG A 153 -15.81 -4.46 17.86
C ARG A 153 -16.51 -3.26 17.23
N GLU A 154 -15.81 -2.53 16.36
CA GLU A 154 -16.36 -1.31 15.75
C GLU A 154 -17.38 -1.64 14.66
N LEU A 155 -17.16 -2.71 13.88
CA LEU A 155 -18.16 -3.24 12.95
C LEU A 155 -19.43 -3.68 13.68
N GLN A 156 -19.31 -4.36 14.82
CA GLN A 156 -20.45 -4.74 15.65
C GLN A 156 -21.21 -3.53 16.23
N ARG A 157 -20.53 -2.41 16.50
CA ARG A 157 -21.19 -1.16 16.93
C ARG A 157 -21.98 -0.52 15.79
N ILE A 158 -21.40 -0.47 14.60
CA ILE A 158 -22.09 0.05 13.41
C ILE A 158 -23.35 -0.76 13.12
N GLN A 159 -23.25 -2.09 13.16
CA GLN A 159 -24.39 -2.96 12.89
C GLN A 159 -25.53 -2.77 13.90
N ARG A 160 -25.21 -2.70 15.20
CA ARG A 160 -26.20 -2.44 16.26
C ARG A 160 -26.85 -1.06 16.17
N ASN A 161 -26.13 -0.04 15.69
CA ASN A 161 -26.67 1.32 15.54
C ASN A 161 -27.46 1.51 14.24
N ALA A 162 -27.41 0.54 13.32
CA ALA A 162 -28.14 0.55 12.06
C ALA A 162 -29.48 -0.20 12.14
N GLU A 163 -29.72 -0.94 13.23
CA GLU A 163 -30.99 -1.59 13.61
C GLU A 163 -31.88 -0.64 14.42
#